data_AF-A0A4Q9FGV8-F1
#
_entry.id   AF-A0A4Q9FGV8-F1
#
_cell.length_a   1.000
_cell.length_b   1.000
_cell.length_c   1.000
_cell.angle_alpha   90.00
_cell.angle_beta   90.00
_cell.angle_gamma   90.00
#
_symmetry.space_group_name_H-M   'P 1'
#
loop_
_entity.id
_entity.type
_entity.pdbx_description
1 polymer ?
#
loop_
_entity_poly.entity_id
_entity_poly.type
_entity_poly.pdbx_seq_one_letter_code
_entity_poly.pdbx_strand_id
1 'polypeptide(L)'
;MGGEGSMAGANVSLKNNRNQLSKRKHRKALGGSYADIELKEFPKASEKQLKEIKEKIQKENRRARLWQLMVFMLLIIIIGLLIFNL
;
A
#
# COMPACT_ATOMS: atom_id res chain seq x y z
N MET A 1 8.44 14.95 12.12
CA MET A 1 9.55 14.50 11.25
C MET A 1 9.89 12.98 11.33
N GLY A 2 9.00 12.09 11.80
CA GLY A 2 9.27 10.63 11.83
C GLY A 2 8.54 9.79 10.75
N GLY A 3 7.41 10.30 10.23
CA GLY A 3 6.54 9.55 9.31
C GLY A 3 6.70 9.90 7.82
N GLU A 4 7.20 11.09 7.51
CA GLU A 4 7.27 11.57 6.11
C GLU A 4 8.31 10.81 5.29
N GLY A 5 9.46 10.46 5.89
CA GLY A 5 10.50 9.64 5.25
C GLY A 5 10.07 8.19 5.02
N SER A 6 9.32 7.59 5.95
CA SER A 6 8.84 6.21 5.84
C SER A 6 7.69 6.08 4.82
N MET A 7 6.80 7.06 4.76
CA MET A 7 5.77 7.15 3.71
C MET A 7 6.37 7.39 2.31
N ALA A 8 7.39 8.25 2.20
CA ALA A 8 8.13 8.46 0.96
C ALA A 8 8.84 7.18 0.51
N GLY A 9 9.48 6.45 1.43
CA GLY A 9 10.13 5.16 1.15
C GLY A 9 9.15 4.08 0.69
N ALA A 10 7.96 4.01 1.29
CA ALA A 10 6.91 3.10 0.86
C ALA A 10 6.41 3.42 -0.56
N ASN A 11 6.18 4.70 -0.87
CA ASN A 11 5.79 5.13 -2.22
C ASN A 11 6.85 4.80 -3.27
N VAL A 12 8.13 5.03 -2.96
CA VAL A 12 9.26 4.66 -3.83
C VAL A 12 9.33 3.15 -4.02
N SER A 13 9.15 2.37 -2.95
CA SER A 13 9.14 0.90 -3.01
C SER A 13 8.01 0.36 -3.88
N LEU A 14 6.79 0.89 -3.74
CA LEU A 14 5.63 0.52 -4.57
C LEU A 14 5.84 0.89 -6.04
N LYS A 15 6.40 2.07 -6.31
CA LYS A 15 6.73 2.53 -7.67
C LYS A 15 7.80 1.64 -8.30
N ASN A 16 8.84 1.32 -7.54
CA ASN A 16 9.92 0.44 -7.99
C ASN A 16 9.41 -0.98 -8.28
N ASN A 17 8.54 -1.53 -7.43
CA ASN A 17 7.94 -2.86 -7.63
C ASN A 17 7.06 -2.89 -8.89
N ARG A 18 6.25 -1.85 -9.12
CA ARG A 18 5.46 -1.71 -10.36
C ARG A 18 6.36 -1.66 -11.61
N ASN A 19 7.45 -0.91 -11.56
CA ASN A 19 8.41 -0.83 -12.65
C ASN A 19 9.17 -2.15 -12.91
N GLN A 20 9.19 -3.08 -11.96
CA GLN A 20 9.74 -4.42 -12.17
C GLN A 20 8.80 -5.35 -12.94
N LEU A 21 7.48 -5.14 -12.89
CA LEU A 21 6.51 -5.95 -13.65
C LEU A 21 6.73 -5.83 -15.16
N SER A 22 6.98 -4.61 -15.67
CA SER A 22 7.28 -4.40 -17.09
C SER A 22 8.64 -4.98 -17.49
N LYS A 23 9.65 -4.89 -16.61
CA LYS A 23 10.99 -5.43 -16.84
C LYS A 23 11.06 -6.96 -16.83
N ARG A 24 10.16 -7.64 -16.09
CA ARG A 24 10.02 -9.11 -16.12
C ARG A 24 9.55 -9.62 -17.47
N LYS A 25 8.71 -8.86 -18.19
CA LYS A 25 8.25 -9.22 -19.54
C LYS A 25 9.37 -9.19 -20.59
N HIS A 26 10.43 -8.41 -20.34
CA HIS A 26 11.53 -8.17 -21.29
C HIS A 26 12.85 -8.87 -20.93
N ARG A 27 12.99 -9.50 -19.75
CA ARG A 27 14.21 -10.23 -19.37
C ARG A 27 13.97 -11.73 -19.25
N LYS A 28 14.13 -12.45 -20.37
CA LYS A 28 14.52 -13.89 -20.42
C LYS A 28 15.96 -14.12 -19.93
N ALA A 29 16.47 -13.32 -18.99
CA ALA A 29 17.91 -13.06 -18.87
C ALA A 29 18.49 -13.29 -17.47
N LEU A 30 18.07 -14.35 -16.78
CA LEU A 30 18.90 -14.97 -15.74
C LEU A 30 19.07 -16.44 -16.12
N GLY A 31 20.25 -16.76 -16.65
CA GLY A 31 20.66 -18.05 -17.20
C GLY A 31 20.85 -19.10 -16.11
N GLY A 32 19.75 -19.65 -15.63
CA GLY A 32 19.69 -21.00 -15.08
C GLY A 32 18.67 -21.79 -15.91
N SER A 33 18.85 -23.10 -16.03
CA SER A 33 18.02 -24.05 -16.80
C SER A 33 16.56 -24.12 -16.29
N TYR A 34 15.82 -23.02 -16.43
CA TYR A 34 14.38 -22.89 -16.26
C TYR A 34 13.69 -22.60 -17.61
N ALA A 35 14.44 -22.72 -18.72
CA ALA A 35 13.92 -22.51 -20.07
C ALA A 35 12.81 -23.52 -20.45
N ASP A 36 12.84 -24.72 -19.85
CA ASP A 36 11.86 -25.79 -20.04
C ASP A 36 10.81 -25.90 -18.92
N ILE A 37 10.83 -24.99 -17.94
CA ILE A 37 9.78 -24.98 -16.91
C ILE A 37 8.67 -24.08 -17.43
N GLU A 38 7.62 -24.69 -17.98
CA GLU A 38 6.36 -24.02 -18.23
C GLU A 38 5.92 -23.35 -16.92
N LEU A 39 6.03 -22.02 -16.87
CA LEU A 39 5.48 -21.23 -15.79
C LEU A 39 3.98 -21.50 -15.78
N LYS A 40 3.55 -22.36 -14.84
CA LYS A 40 2.16 -22.76 -14.68
C LYS A 40 1.30 -21.50 -14.69
N GLU A 41 0.34 -21.43 -15.61
CA GLU A 41 -0.57 -20.30 -15.66
C GLU A 41 -1.29 -20.20 -14.31
N PHE A 42 -0.98 -19.14 -13.56
CA PHE A 42 -1.68 -18.89 -12.32
C PHE A 42 -3.13 -18.54 -12.67
N PRO A 43 -4.11 -19.14 -11.97
CA PRO A 43 -5.50 -18.78 -12.19
C PRO A 43 -5.65 -17.28 -11.94
N LYS A 44 -6.18 -16.56 -12.94
CA LYS A 44 -6.52 -15.14 -12.77
C LYS A 44 -7.55 -15.02 -11.65
N ALA A 45 -7.38 -14.03 -10.79
CA ALA A 45 -8.36 -13.75 -9.75
C ALA A 45 -9.74 -13.54 -10.40
N SER A 46 -10.77 -14.21 -9.85
CA SER A 46 -12.14 -14.01 -10.30
C SER A 46 -12.58 -12.57 -10.05
N GLU A 47 -13.46 -12.03 -10.90
CA GLU A 47 -14.08 -10.73 -10.69
C GLU A 47 -14.73 -10.59 -9.31
N LYS A 48 -15.31 -11.69 -8.79
CA LYS A 48 -15.88 -11.73 -7.45
C LYS A 48 -14.83 -11.52 -6.37
N GLN A 49 -13.68 -12.19 -6.48
CA GLN A 49 -12.55 -12.05 -5.54
C GLN A 49 -11.96 -10.64 -5.59
N LEU A 50 -11.82 -10.07 -6.79
CA LEU A 50 -11.36 -8.68 -6.98
C LEU A 50 -12.31 -7.68 -6.32
N LYS A 51 -13.62 -7.88 -6.47
CA LYS A 51 -14.65 -7.03 -5.86
C LYS A 51 -14.61 -7.12 -4.33
N GLU A 52 -14.50 -8.33 -3.78
CA GLU A 52 -14.39 -8.56 -2.34
C GLU A 52 -13.15 -7.89 -1.73
N ILE A 53 -11.98 -8.04 -2.38
CA ILE A 53 -10.74 -7.38 -1.95
C ILE A 53 -10.91 -5.85 -1.96
N LYS A 54 -11.52 -5.30 -3.02
CA LYS A 54 -11.76 -3.86 -3.13
C LYS A 54 -12.65 -3.35 -2.00
N GLU A 55 -13.75 -4.05 -1.72
CA GLU A 55 -14.70 -3.69 -0.66
C GLU A 55 -14.03 -3.75 0.72
N LYS A 56 -13.23 -4.79 0.99
CA LYS A 56 -12.47 -4.92 2.23
C LYS A 56 -11.50 -3.75 2.45
N ILE A 57 -10.70 -3.41 1.43
CA ILE A 57 -9.77 -2.28 1.47
C ILE A 57 -10.52 -0.96 1.73
N GLN A 58 -11.66 -0.75 1.07
CA GLN A 58 -12.45 0.46 1.28
C GLN A 58 -13.00 0.57 2.70
N LYS A 59 -13.45 -0.54 3.28
CA LYS A 59 -13.95 -0.58 4.67
C LYS A 59 -12.84 -0.27 5.67
N GLU A 60 -11.67 -0.87 5.50
CA GLU A 60 -10.50 -0.62 6.35
C GLU A 60 -10.04 0.84 6.25
N ASN A 61 -9.96 1.40 5.04
CA ASN A 61 -9.59 2.80 4.83
C ASN A 61 -10.60 3.79 5.43
N ARG A 62 -11.90 3.48 5.44
CA ARG A 62 -12.91 4.30 6.12
C ARG A 62 -12.69 4.27 7.63
N ARG A 63 -12.46 3.09 8.22
CA ARG A 63 -12.19 2.95 9.65
C ARG A 63 -10.90 3.67 10.07
N ALA A 64 -9.83 3.51 9.29
CA ALA A 64 -8.56 4.20 9.54
C ALA A 64 -8.73 5.73 9.51
N ARG A 65 -9.47 6.26 8.53
CA ARG A 65 -9.74 7.72 8.45
C ARG A 65 -10.54 8.23 9.65
N LEU A 66 -11.53 7.49 10.12
CA LEU A 66 -12.28 7.88 11.33
C LEU A 66 -11.36 7.96 12.56
N TRP A 67 -10.48 6.96 12.75
CA TRP A 67 -9.49 6.99 13.82
C TRP A 67 -8.51 8.16 13.70
N GLN A 68 -8.01 8.42 12.49
CA GLN A 68 -7.14 9.57 12.22
C GLN A 68 -7.83 10.89 12.58
N LEU A 69 -9.10 11.06 12.21
CA LEU A 69 -9.87 12.26 12.55
C LEU A 69 -10.09 12.39 14.05
N MET A 70 -10.41 11.30 14.75
CA MET A 70 -10.57 11.31 16.22
C MET A 70 -9.28 11.75 16.91
N VAL A 71 -8.14 11.17 16.53
CA VAL A 71 -6.83 11.53 17.10
C VAL A 71 -6.49 12.98 16.78
N PHE A 72 -6.76 13.43 15.56
CA PHE A 72 -6.53 14.81 15.15
C PHE A 72 -7.36 15.82 15.95
N MET A 73 -8.65 15.55 16.16
CA MET A 73 -9.51 16.39 17.00
C MET A 73 -9.03 16.43 18.45
N LEU A 74 -8.62 15.30 19.01
CA LEU A 74 -8.08 15.23 20.36
C LEU A 74 -6.79 16.06 20.50
N LEU A 75 -5.91 16.02 19.50
CA LEU A 75 -4.71 16.85 19.47
C LEU A 75 -5.04 18.35 19.44
N ILE A 76 -6.02 18.76 18.64
CA ILE A 76 -6.46 20.16 18.59
C ILE A 76 -6.98 20.62 19.95
N ILE A 77 -7.78 19.80 20.63
CA ILE A 77 -8.31 20.13 21.96
C ILE A 77 -7.17 20.31 22.97
N ILE A 78 -6.20 19.39 22.98
CA ILE A 78 -5.05 19.48 23.89
C ILE A 78 -4.26 20.76 23.63
N ILE A 79 -3.96 21.08 22.38
CA ILE A 79 -3.23 22.30 22.01
C ILE A 79 -4.03 23.55 22.42
N GLY A 80 -5.34 23.55 22.18
CA GLY A 80 -6.22 24.66 22.59
C GLY A 80 -6.24 24.88 24.11
N LEU A 81 -6.30 23.79 24.89
CA LEU A 81 -6.23 23.85 26.35
C LEU A 81 -4.88 24.35 26.85
N LEU A 82 -3.78 23.94 26.21
CA LEU A 82 -2.44 24.41 26.55
C LEU A 82 -2.27 25.91 26.28
N ILE A 83 -2.81 26.41 25.17
CA ILE A 83 -2.74 27.85 24.84
C ILE A 83 -3.64 28.67 25.78
N PHE A 84 -4.81 28.15 26.17
CA PHE A 84 -5.74 28.88 27.03
C PHE A 84 -5.32 28.92 28.51
N ASN A 85 -4.61 27.89 29.00
CA ASN A 85 -4.11 27.83 30.38
C ASN A 85 -2.68 28.38 30.54
N LEU A 86 -2.06 28.86 29.46
CA LEU A 86 -0.77 29.57 29.46
C LEU A 86 -1.02 31.08 29.48
#